data_AF-A0A6G3XJF9-F1
#
_entry.id   AF-A0A6G3XJF9-F1
#
_cell.length_a   1.000
_cell.length_b   1.000
_cell.length_c   1.000
_cell.angle_alpha   90.00
_cell.angle_beta   90.00
_cell.angle_gamma   90.00
#
_symmetry.space_group_name_H-M   'P 1'
#
loop_
_entity.id
_entity.type
_entity.pdbx_description
1 polymer ?
#
loop_
_entity_poly.entity_id
_entity_poly.type
_entity_poly.pdbx_seq_one_letter_code
_entity_poly.pdbx_strand_id
1 'polypeptide(L)' 'MSLPPLVEPAAELTVDEVRRYSRHLIIPDVGMDGQKRLKNAKVLCVGAGGLGSPALMYLAAAGVGTLGIVEFDEV' A
#
# COMPACT_ATOMS: atom_id res chain seq x y z
N MET A 1 -9.57 21.15 5.57
CA MET A 1 -10.56 20.21 6.11
C MET A 1 -9.90 18.83 6.08
N SER A 2 -9.79 18.13 7.22
CA SER A 2 -9.22 16.79 7.26
C SER A 2 -10.29 15.79 6.82
N LEU A 3 -10.00 14.97 5.82
CA LEU A 3 -10.88 13.87 5.43
C LEU A 3 -10.68 12.70 6.39
N PRO A 4 -11.74 11.97 6.78
CA PRO A 4 -11.56 10.74 7.53
C PRO A 4 -10.79 9.72 6.68
N PRO A 5 -10.05 8.78 7.31
CA PRO A 5 -9.39 7.71 6.58
C PRO A 5 -10.40 6.85 5.80
N LEU A 6 -10.04 6.46 4.56
CA LEU A 6 -10.92 5.69 3.67
C LEU A 6 -10.98 4.18 3.97
N VAL A 7 -9.97 3.66 4.68
CA VAL A 7 -9.76 2.22 4.89
C VAL A 7 -9.55 1.98 6.36
N GLU A 8 -10.34 1.12 6.99
CA GLU A 8 -10.13 0.70 8.37
C GLU A 8 -8.82 -0.08 8.54
N PRO A 9 -8.14 0.01 9.70
CA PRO A 9 -6.90 -0.72 9.92
C PRO A 9 -7.15 -2.24 9.87
N ALA A 10 -6.20 -2.97 9.31
CA ALA A 10 -6.16 -4.43 9.42
C ALA A 10 -5.98 -4.88 10.88
N ALA A 11 -6.10 -6.20 11.09
CA ALA A 11 -5.59 -6.85 12.30
C ALA A 11 -4.07 -6.60 12.48
N GLU A 12 -3.51 -7.13 13.56
CA GLU A 12 -2.08 -6.95 13.88
C GLU A 12 -1.15 -7.30 12.72
N LEU A 13 -0.04 -6.55 12.65
CA LEU A 13 1.05 -6.89 11.77
C LEU A 13 1.78 -8.11 12.35
N THR A 14 2.11 -9.06 11.48
CA THR A 14 3.01 -10.16 11.82
C THR A 14 4.40 -9.62 12.14
N VAL A 15 5.21 -10.43 12.85
CA VAL A 15 6.60 -10.07 13.17
C VAL A 15 7.40 -9.73 11.90
N ASP A 16 7.18 -10.47 10.81
CA ASP A 16 7.88 -10.25 9.55
C ASP A 16 7.42 -8.96 8.84
N GLU A 17 6.14 -8.61 8.93
CA GLU A 17 5.63 -7.32 8.45
C GLU A 17 6.19 -6.16 9.27
N VAL A 18 6.24 -6.28 10.60
CA VAL A 18 6.87 -5.26 11.46
C VAL A 18 8.35 -5.07 11.11
N ARG A 19 9.08 -6.16 10.87
CA ARG A 19 10.49 -6.09 10.43
C ARG A 19 10.62 -5.42 9.07
N ARG A 20 9.83 -5.85 8.08
CA ARG A 20 9.82 -5.30 6.72
C ARG A 20 9.49 -3.80 6.70
N TYR A 21 8.47 -3.39 7.44
CA TYR A 21 7.96 -2.01 7.45
C TYR A 21 8.52 -1.14 8.57
N SER A 22 9.52 -1.62 9.32
CA SER A 22 10.13 -0.91 10.47
C SER A 22 10.47 0.56 10.18
N ARG A 23 10.98 0.86 8.99
CA ARG A 23 11.30 2.24 8.56
C ARG A 23 10.08 3.07 8.16
N HIS A 24 8.98 2.44 7.76
CA HIS A 24 7.70 3.14 7.48
C HIS A 24 6.96 3.45 8.78
N LEU A 25 7.04 2.55 9.77
CA LEU A 25 6.37 2.70 11.07
C LEU A 25 6.85 3.92 11.89
N ILE A 26 8.03 4.45 11.58
CA ILE A 26 8.57 5.65 12.24
C ILE A 26 8.20 6.96 11.51
N ILE A 27 7.59 6.89 10.33
CA ILE A 27 7.18 8.08 9.57
C ILE A 27 5.96 8.70 10.27
N PRO A 28 6.00 10.00 10.60
CA PRO A 28 4.83 10.72 11.10
C PRO A 28 3.61 10.50 10.21
N ASP A 29 2.43 10.39 10.79
CA ASP A 29 1.15 10.14 10.11
C ASP A 29 0.99 8.78 9.40
N VAL A 30 2.06 7.99 9.24
CA VAL A 30 1.96 6.57 8.86
C VAL A 30 1.80 5.74 10.12
N GLY A 31 2.87 5.60 10.93
CA GLY A 31 2.82 4.82 12.17
C GLY A 31 2.28 3.39 12.00
N MET A 32 1.89 2.78 13.11
CA MET A 32 1.28 1.44 13.12
C MET A 32 -0.09 1.44 12.40
N ASP A 33 -0.93 2.44 12.68
CA ASP A 33 -2.28 2.48 12.14
C ASP A 33 -2.30 2.70 10.62
N GLY A 34 -1.48 3.61 10.09
CA GLY A 34 -1.36 3.83 8.66
C GLY A 34 -0.84 2.60 7.93
N GLN A 35 0.14 1.88 8.49
CA GLN A 35 0.63 0.63 7.90
C GLN A 35 -0.45 -0.47 7.93
N LYS A 36 -1.24 -0.57 9.00
CA LYS A 36 -2.40 -1.47 9.07
C LYS A 36 -3.48 -1.09 8.04
N ARG A 37 -3.69 0.19 7.79
CA ARG A 37 -4.62 0.66 6.74
C ARG A 37 -4.10 0.32 5.35
N LEU A 38 -2.80 0.48 5.06
CA LEU A 38 -2.18 0.03 3.80
C LEU A 38 -2.35 -1.49 3.61
N LYS A 39 -2.09 -2.29 4.65
CA LYS A 39 -2.32 -3.74 4.62
C LYS A 39 -3.76 -4.12 4.31
N ASN A 40 -4.75 -3.33 4.76
CA ASN A 40 -6.16 -3.59 4.47
C ASN A 40 -6.64 -2.97 3.14
N ALA A 41 -5.81 -2.14 2.49
CA ALA A 41 -6.19 -1.42 1.30
C ALA A 41 -6.25 -2.31 0.06
N LYS A 42 -7.17 -1.97 -0.84
CA LYS A 42 -7.31 -2.58 -2.16
C LYS A 42 -7.22 -1.49 -3.21
N VAL A 43 -6.22 -1.56 -4.08
CA VAL A 43 -5.95 -0.56 -5.11
C VAL A 43 -6.01 -1.22 -6.48
N LEU A 44 -6.78 -0.63 -7.39
CA LEU A 44 -6.83 -1.01 -8.80
C LEU A 44 -5.99 -0.02 -9.61
N CYS A 45 -5.00 -0.51 -10.33
CA CYS A 45 -4.22 0.27 -11.30
C CYS A 45 -4.63 -0.13 -12.71
N VAL A 46 -5.05 0.84 -13.51
CA VAL A 46 -5.39 0.66 -14.93
C VAL A 46 -4.27 1.26 -15.76
N GLY A 47 -3.56 0.41 -16.49
CA GLY A 47 -2.31 0.71 -17.17
C GLY A 47 -1.09 0.30 -16.34
N ALA A 48 -0.22 -0.51 -16.92
CA ALA A 48 1.06 -0.96 -16.35
C ALA A 48 2.29 -0.45 -17.15
N GLY A 49 2.10 0.55 -18.01
CA GLY A 49 3.18 1.23 -18.74
C GLY A 49 4.02 2.20 -17.89
N GLY A 50 4.54 3.26 -18.50
CA GLY A 50 5.53 4.17 -17.87
C GLY A 50 5.09 4.87 -16.58
N LEU A 51 3.79 5.02 -16.33
CA LEU A 51 3.25 5.57 -15.08
C LEU A 51 2.84 4.47 -14.09
N GLY A 52 2.18 3.42 -14.60
CA GLY A 52 1.66 2.33 -13.78
C GLY A 52 2.76 1.50 -13.15
N SER A 53 3.79 1.14 -13.92
CA SER A 53 4.94 0.37 -13.45
C SER A 53 5.61 0.96 -12.20
N PRO A 54 6.07 2.24 -12.19
CA PRO A 54 6.66 2.80 -10.98
C PRO A 54 5.65 2.97 -9.84
N ALA A 55 4.40 3.34 -10.12
CA ALA A 55 3.37 3.45 -9.09
C ALA A 55 3.12 2.10 -8.39
N LEU A 56 2.97 1.03 -9.16
CA LEU A 56 2.77 -0.33 -8.65
C LEU A 56 3.95 -0.83 -7.82
N MET A 57 5.19 -0.55 -8.26
CA MET A 57 6.38 -0.87 -7.47
C MET A 57 6.33 -0.23 -6.08
N TYR A 58 6.00 1.06 -5.99
CA TYR A 58 5.94 1.75 -4.71
C TYR A 58 4.72 1.36 -3.87
N LEU A 59 3.56 1.09 -4.48
CA LEU A 59 2.38 0.60 -3.75
C LEU A 59 2.63 -0.79 -3.15
N ALA A 60 3.29 -1.68 -3.90
CA ALA A 60 3.68 -3.00 -3.40
C ALA A 60 4.72 -2.87 -2.28
N ALA A 61 5.75 -2.04 -2.46
CA ALA A 61 6.78 -1.79 -1.44
C ALA A 61 6.19 -1.15 -0.16
N ALA A 62 5.21 -0.25 -0.30
CA ALA A 62 4.51 0.36 0.82
C ALA A 62 3.66 -0.64 1.62
N GLY A 63 3.32 -1.79 1.02
CA GLY A 63 2.55 -2.85 1.68
C GLY A 63 1.05 -2.73 1.51
N VAL A 64 0.58 -2.25 0.34
CA VAL A 64 -0.82 -2.37 -0.05
C VAL A 64 -1.22 -3.85 -0.11
N GLY A 65 -2.26 -4.24 0.63
CA GLY A 65 -2.63 -5.65 0.79
C GLY A 65 -3.22 -6.31 -0.45
N THR A 66 -3.84 -5.55 -1.35
CA THR A 66 -4.35 -6.07 -2.62
C THR A 66 -4.11 -5.08 -3.75
N LEU A 67 -3.40 -5.53 -4.78
CA LEU A 67 -3.19 -4.79 -6.02
C LEU A 67 -3.90 -5.52 -7.16
N GLY A 68 -4.90 -4.86 -7.73
CA GLY A 68 -5.46 -5.23 -9.03
C GLY A 68 -4.73 -4.47 -10.13
N ILE A 69 -4.37 -5.15 -11.21
CA ILE A 69 -3.68 -4.54 -12.35
C ILE A 69 -4.48 -4.90 -13.61
N VAL A 70 -4.79 -3.89 -14.42
CA VAL A 70 -5.44 -4.06 -15.73
C VAL A 70 -4.52 -3.47 -16.78
N GLU A 71 -4.03 -4.29 -17.69
CA GLU A 71 -3.25 -3.90 -18.87
C GLU A 71 -3.69 -4.77 -20.04
N PHE A 72 -3.76 -4.19 -21.23
CA PHE A 72 -4.14 -4.90 -22.44
C PHE A 72 -2.97 -5.12 -23.40
N ASP A 73 -1.89 -4.34 -23.25
CA ASP A 73 -0.72 -4.41 -24.12
C ASP A 73 0.33 -5.41 -23.61
N GLU A 74 1.27 -5.78 -24.49
CA GLU A 74 2.46 -6.57 -24.16
C GLU A 74 3.68 -5.65 -23.97
N VAL A 75 4.80 -6.21 -23.47
CA VAL A 75 6.06 -5.47 -23.27
C VAL A 75 6.88 -5.45 -24.55
#